data_AF-A0AAU2X6A2-F1
#
_entry.id   AF-A0AAU2X6A2-F1
#
_cell.length_a   1.000
_cell.length_b   1.000
_cell.length_c   1.000
_cell.angle_alpha   90.00
_cell.angle_beta   90.00
_cell.angle_gamma   90.00
#
_symmetry.space_group_name_H-M   'P 1'
#
loop_
_entity.id
_entity.type
_entity.pdbx_description
1 polymer ?
#
loop_
_entity_poly.entity_id
_entity_poly.type
_entity_poly.pdbx_seq_one_letter_code
_entity_poly.pdbx_strand_id
1 'polypeptide(L)' 'MLPSRIMTTALAAEAADVAPATIRDWRRRGLLTPCGGTPRRPLFRMEDVAAAQAAAKPRRERA' A
#
# COMPACT_ATOMS: atom_id res chain seq x y z
N MET A 1 -15.98 -3.36 12.90
CA MET A 1 -14.60 -3.66 12.45
C MET A 1 -14.72 -4.29 11.07
N LEU A 2 -14.46 -3.54 10.00
CA LEU A 2 -14.50 -4.12 8.65
C LEU A 2 -13.43 -5.21 8.56
N PRO A 3 -13.70 -6.37 7.93
CA PRO A 3 -12.71 -7.43 7.83
C PRO A 3 -11.46 -6.89 7.10
N SER A 4 -10.29 -6.96 7.75
CA SER A 4 -9.01 -6.57 7.15
C SER A 4 -8.76 -7.43 5.92
N ARG A 5 -9.08 -6.90 4.75
CA ARG A 5 -8.85 -7.58 3.47
C ARG A 5 -7.34 -7.62 3.24
N ILE A 6 -6.80 -8.84 3.24
CA ILE A 6 -5.40 -9.11 2.93
C ILE A 6 -5.24 -9.20 1.41
N MET A 7 -4.24 -8.49 0.87
CA MET A 7 -4.05 -8.29 -0.56
C MET A 7 -2.60 -8.58 -0.95
N THR A 8 -2.41 -9.15 -2.14
CA THR A 8 -1.08 -9.26 -2.76
C THR A 8 -0.65 -7.90 -3.32
N THR A 9 0.62 -7.75 -3.71
CA THR A 9 1.11 -6.52 -4.38
C THR A 9 0.27 -6.13 -5.60
N ALA A 10 -0.13 -7.11 -6.43
CA ALA A 10 -0.91 -6.83 -7.64
C ALA A 10 -2.31 -6.29 -7.29
N LEU A 11 -2.98 -6.95 -6.34
CA LEU A 11 -4.31 -6.54 -5.91
C LEU A 11 -4.29 -5.20 -5.14
N ALA A 12 -3.25 -4.94 -4.35
CA ALA A 12 -3.04 -3.66 -3.69
C ALA A 12 -2.82 -2.52 -4.69
N ALA A 13 -2.08 -2.78 -5.77
CA ALA A 13 -1.84 -1.81 -6.83
C ALA A 13 -3.14 -1.45 -7.56
N GLU A 14 -3.94 -2.46 -7.91
CA GLU A 14 -5.26 -2.28 -8.52
C GLU A 14 -6.21 -1.48 -7.61
N ALA A 15 -6.29 -1.84 -6.33
CA ALA A 15 -7.16 -1.15 -5.37
C ALA A 15 -6.77 0.32 -5.12
N ALA A 16 -5.48 0.65 -5.26
CA ALA A 16 -4.97 2.01 -5.11
C ALA A 16 -4.82 2.76 -6.44
N ASP A 17 -5.27 2.17 -7.56
CA ASP A 17 -5.15 2.70 -8.92
C ASP A 17 -3.72 3.18 -9.24
N VAL A 18 -2.73 2.35 -8.91
CA VAL A 18 -1.30 2.64 -9.11
C VAL A 18 -0.61 1.46 -9.79
N ALA A 19 0.57 1.70 -10.36
CA ALA A 19 1.42 0.62 -10.83
C ALA A 19 1.97 -0.23 -9.66
N PRO A 20 2.18 -1.55 -9.82
CA PRO A 20 2.84 -2.38 -8.82
C PRO A 20 4.25 -1.89 -8.42
N ALA A 21 4.93 -1.16 -9.31
CA ALA A 21 6.20 -0.51 -9.01
C ALA A 21 6.05 0.56 -7.91
N THR A 22 4.94 1.29 -7.88
CA THR A 22 4.63 2.30 -6.85
C THR A 22 4.44 1.66 -5.48
N ILE A 23 3.77 0.51 -5.40
CA ILE A 23 3.66 -0.26 -4.14
C ILE A 23 5.05 -0.67 -3.61
N ARG A 24 5.97 -1.07 -4.51
CA ARG A 24 7.35 -1.38 -4.13
C ARG A 24 8.11 -0.14 -3.67
N ASP A 25 7.90 1.01 -4.32
CA ASP A 25 8.47 2.29 -3.90
C ASP A 25 8.00 2.68 -2.50
N TRP A 26 6.69 2.59 -2.23
CA TRP A 26 6.14 2.85 -0.90
C TRP A 26 6.76 1.96 0.17
N ARG A 27 6.96 0.68 -0.12
CA ARG A 27 7.68 -0.23 0.78
C ARG A 27 9.13 0.20 0.99
N ARG A 28 9.85 0.52 -0.08
CA ARG A 28 11.26 0.98 0.01
C ARG A 28 11.40 2.26 0.82
N ARG A 29 10.42 3.17 0.72
CA ARG A 29 10.35 4.43 1.46
C ARG A 29 9.79 4.29 2.88
N GLY A 30 9.37 3.09 3.28
CA GLY A 30 8.77 2.83 4.59
C GLY A 30 7.33 3.35 4.75
N LEU A 31 6.67 3.76 3.66
CA LEU A 31 5.27 4.20 3.66
C LEU A 31 4.29 3.03 3.77
N LEU A 32 4.71 1.84 3.36
CA LEU A 32 3.88 0.64 3.37
C LEU A 32 4.66 -0.55 3.94
N THR A 33 4.13 -1.16 4.99
CA THR A 33 4.73 -2.34 5.63
C THR A 33 3.91 -3.58 5.31
N PRO A 34 4.53 -4.69 4.86
CA PRO A 34 3.81 -5.94 4.68
C PRO A 34 3.36 -6.49 6.03
N CYS A 35 2.11 -6.95 6.11
CA CYS A 35 1.54 -7.55 7.30
C CYS A 35 1.78 -9.07 7.36
N GLY A 36 2.43 -9.65 6.34
CA GLY A 36 2.75 -11.06 6.25
C GLY A 36 3.22 -11.48 4.86
N GLY A 37 3.17 -12.78 4.59
CA GLY A 37 3.64 -13.38 3.34
C GLY A 37 5.14 -13.69 3.36
N THR A 38 5.73 -13.80 2.17
CA THR A 38 7.18 -14.05 2.02
C THR A 38 7.88 -12.81 1.45
N PRO A 39 9.22 -12.68 1.56
CA PRO A 39 9.93 -11.55 0.97
C PRO A 39 9.69 -11.36 -0.54
N ARG A 40 9.40 -12.46 -1.26
CA ARG A 40 9.07 -12.44 -2.70
C ARG A 40 7.58 -12.27 -3.00
N ARG A 41 6.69 -12.62 -2.05
CA ARG A 41 5.23 -12.51 -2.16
C ARG A 41 4.68 -11.87 -0.88
N PRO A 42 4.90 -10.56 -0.69
CA PRO A 42 4.39 -9.86 0.48
C PRO A 42 2.88 -9.70 0.41
N LEU A 43 2.26 -9.70 1.59
CA LEU A 43 0.83 -9.43 1.78
C LEU A 43 0.65 -8.11 2.52
N PHE A 44 -0.38 -7.37 2.15
CA PHE A 44 -0.69 -6.05 2.68
C PHE A 44 -2.14 -5.99 3.15
N ARG A 45 -2.40 -5.17 4.16
CA ARG A 45 -3.76 -4.84 4.54
C ARG A 45 -4.27 -3.70 3.67
N MET A 46 -5.54 -3.74 3.34
CA MET A 46 -6.19 -2.67 2.58
C MET A 46 -6.05 -1.31 3.30
N GLU A 47 -6.16 -1.27 4.64
CA GLU A 47 -5.98 -0.04 5.41
C GLU A 47 -4.58 0.58 5.28
N ASP A 48 -3.54 -0.24 5.30
CA ASP A 48 -2.15 0.23 5.19
C ASP A 48 -1.87 0.76 3.77
N VAL A 49 -2.44 0.13 2.75
CA VAL A 49 -2.33 0.57 1.36
C VAL A 49 -3.00 1.94 1.16
N ALA A 50 -4.20 2.14 1.73
CA ALA A 50 -4.89 3.42 1.69
C ALA A 50 -4.11 4.53 2.43
N ALA A 51 -3.55 4.22 3.60
CA ALA A 51 -2.71 5.15 4.35
C ALA A 51 -1.44 5.54 3.57
N ALA A 52 -0.77 4.56 2.95
CA ALA A 52 0.39 4.79 2.10
C ALA A 52 0.05 5.67 0.88
N GLN A 53 -1.11 5.44 0.24
CA GLN A 53 -1.58 6.25 -0.88
C GLN A 53 -1.80 7.71 -0.47
N ALA A 54 -2.41 7.94 0.70
CA ALA A 54 -2.62 9.29 1.23
C ALA A 54 -1.29 9.99 1.57
N ALA A 55 -0.32 9.27 2.13
CA ALA A 55 1.01 9.80 2.46
C ALA A 55 1.88 10.05 1.22
N ALA A 56 1.69 9.27 0.15
CA ALA A 56 2.46 9.38 -1.09
C ALA A 56 1.97 10.51 -2.01
N LYS A 57 0.68 10.85 -1.96
CA LYS A 57 0.16 12.04 -2.65
C LYS A 57 0.87 13.28 -2.06
N PRO A 58 1.50 14.14 -2.88
CA PRO A 58 2.01 15.40 -2.38
C PRO A 58 0.85 16.11 -1.69
N ARG A 59 1.06 16.51 -0.43
CA ARG A 59 0.09 17.22 0.39
C ARG A 59 -0.24 18.57 -0.26
N ARG A 60 -1.07 18.59 -1.31
CA ARG A 60 -1.85 19.77 -1.66
C ARG A 60 -2.93 19.89 -0.59
N GLU A 61 -2.54 20.47 0.54
CA GLU A 61 -3.35 21.27 1.47
C GLU A 61 -2.65 21.37 2.84
N ARG A 62 -1.94 22.48 3.02
CA ARG A 62 -2.30 23.48 4.02
C ARG A 62 -2.26 24.83 3.31
N ALA A 63 -3.44 25.32 2.92
CA ALA A 63 -3.72 26.73 2.63
C ALA A 63 -4.74 27.19 3.67
#